data_AF-A0A1I2LZ20-F1
#
_entry.id   AF-A0A1I2LZ20-F1
#
_cell.length_a   1.000
_cell.length_b   1.000
_cell.length_c   1.000
_cell.angle_alpha   90.00
_cell.angle_beta   90.00
_cell.angle_gamma   90.00
#
_symmetry.space_group_name_H-M   'P 1'
#
loop_
_entity.id
_entity.type
_entity.pdbx_description
1 polymer ?
#
loop_
_entity_poly.entity_id
_entity_poly.type
_entity_poly.pdbx_seq_one_letter_code
_entity_poly.pdbx_strand_id
1 'polypeptide(L)'
;MKLHNIAFAALALASGMAWADPINVSVSPVKPLIEQGKGQQLLNIDFLIKNDSQDKVELSEVEVSVLGDAGKLVAQYRVGANGRSVLVVPNRFIEAGKSELVFNPLFAFPQELDLSRLRYNFKFDVGDDTKYTVEIPVEPSPYKPKAQLKLPVAGPVLVHDGHDFYGHHRRLPLLDPMAQALKWKRNFMRYSYDFVATDDQGRMFKGDGSRNEDWYGWGKPILAPAGGKVIRAVSTIPDNSKGKGPSFGKEQFIADPSIMWGNHVEIDHGNGEISLLAHMKQGSVPVKVGDMVKAGQKVGEMGFSGDAFLVHLHYDLKNAPGFDADALPSPFNNFERLTGKSWLKVSQGQVDSGDVVRRLP
;
A
#
# COMPACT_ATOMS: atom_id res chain seq x y z
N MET A 1 -52.96 -33.45 53.29
CA MET A 1 -51.64 -34.00 52.94
C MET A 1 -51.74 -34.73 51.59
N LYS A 2 -51.49 -34.03 50.49
CA LYS A 2 -51.31 -34.61 49.15
C LYS A 2 -50.21 -33.80 48.46
N LEU A 3 -49.13 -34.50 48.11
CA LEU A 3 -47.86 -33.95 47.63
C LEU A 3 -47.98 -33.44 46.19
N HIS A 4 -47.33 -32.31 45.93
CA HIS A 4 -47.12 -31.71 44.62
C HIS A 4 -46.06 -32.52 43.84
N ASN A 5 -46.38 -32.95 42.62
CA ASN A 5 -45.38 -33.45 41.68
C ASN A 5 -44.89 -32.27 40.81
N ILE A 6 -43.67 -31.84 41.07
CA ILE A 6 -42.92 -30.88 40.24
C ILE A 6 -42.25 -31.69 39.13
N ALA A 7 -42.66 -31.48 37.88
CA ALA A 7 -41.98 -32.05 36.72
C ALA A 7 -40.75 -31.20 36.39
N PHE A 8 -39.55 -31.78 36.55
CA PHE A 8 -38.30 -31.20 36.06
C PHE A 8 -38.24 -31.38 34.54
N ALA A 9 -38.31 -30.27 33.80
CA ALA A 9 -37.94 -30.23 32.39
C ALA A 9 -36.41 -30.32 32.28
N ALA A 10 -35.90 -31.44 31.78
CA ALA A 10 -34.49 -31.57 31.43
C ALA A 10 -34.21 -30.73 30.17
N LEU A 11 -33.57 -29.58 30.36
CA LEU A 11 -33.00 -28.79 29.27
C LEU A 11 -31.77 -29.54 28.75
N ALA A 12 -31.91 -30.23 27.62
CA ALA A 12 -30.77 -30.78 26.90
C ALA A 12 -30.01 -29.63 26.23
N LEU A 13 -28.93 -29.17 26.86
CA LEU A 13 -27.92 -28.31 26.24
C LEU A 13 -27.15 -29.16 25.22
N ALA A 14 -27.60 -29.15 23.97
CA ALA A 14 -26.80 -29.63 22.85
C ALA A 14 -25.69 -28.59 22.59
N SER A 15 -24.52 -28.79 23.20
CA SER A 15 -23.29 -28.13 22.79
C SER A 15 -22.87 -28.69 21.42
N GLY A 16 -23.47 -28.16 20.35
CA GLY A 16 -22.94 -28.37 19.01
C GLY A 16 -21.54 -27.76 18.97
N MET A 17 -20.51 -28.58 18.71
CA MET A 17 -19.24 -28.06 18.21
C MET A 17 -19.56 -27.27 16.94
N ALA A 18 -19.50 -25.95 17.00
CA ALA A 18 -19.49 -25.14 15.80
C ALA A 18 -18.22 -25.54 15.04
N TRP A 19 -18.39 -26.30 13.96
CA TRP A 19 -17.31 -26.53 13.02
C TRP A 19 -16.93 -25.16 12.47
N ALA A 20 -15.67 -24.76 12.62
CA ALA A 20 -15.20 -23.51 12.04
C ALA A 20 -15.48 -23.54 10.52
N ASP A 21 -15.97 -22.43 9.98
CA ASP A 21 -16.19 -22.33 8.53
C ASP A 21 -14.89 -22.67 7.79
N PRO A 22 -14.93 -23.55 6.76
CA PRO A 22 -13.73 -24.00 6.07
C PRO A 22 -13.10 -22.91 5.18
N ILE A 23 -13.74 -21.76 5.07
CA ILE A 23 -13.18 -20.57 4.41
C ILE A 23 -12.76 -19.58 5.50
N ASN A 24 -11.47 -19.25 5.54
CA ASN A 24 -10.93 -18.26 6.46
C ASN A 24 -10.59 -16.97 5.71
N VAL A 25 -11.10 -15.83 6.19
CA VAL A 25 -10.79 -14.51 5.65
C VAL A 25 -10.08 -13.70 6.73
N SER A 26 -8.94 -13.10 6.38
CA SER A 26 -8.18 -12.23 7.28
C SER A 26 -7.83 -10.91 6.60
N VAL A 27 -7.84 -9.82 7.38
CA VAL A 27 -7.55 -8.47 6.90
C VAL A 27 -6.05 -8.15 7.02
N SER A 28 -5.50 -7.48 6.00
CA SER A 28 -4.11 -7.01 5.97
C SER A 28 -4.04 -5.54 5.50
N PRO A 29 -3.45 -4.62 6.29
CA PRO A 29 -2.92 -4.85 7.63
C PRO A 29 -4.03 -5.10 8.66
N VAL A 30 -3.69 -5.77 9.78
CA VAL A 30 -4.64 -6.10 10.87
C VAL A 30 -5.27 -4.85 11.49
N LYS A 31 -4.54 -3.73 11.48
CA LYS A 31 -5.05 -2.41 11.90
C LYS A 31 -4.99 -1.44 10.73
N PRO A 32 -6.04 -1.37 9.91
CA PRO A 32 -6.12 -0.46 8.79
C PRO A 32 -5.99 1.01 9.17
N LEU A 33 -5.48 1.79 8.23
CA LEU A 33 -5.41 3.24 8.33
C LEU A 33 -6.46 3.88 7.43
N ILE A 34 -7.19 4.84 7.98
CA ILE A 34 -8.09 5.70 7.20
C ILE A 34 -7.27 6.89 6.72
N GLU A 35 -7.24 7.07 5.41
CA GLU A 35 -6.59 8.19 4.73
C GLU A 35 -7.60 9.25 4.34
N GLN A 36 -7.16 10.50 4.30
CA GLN A 36 -7.93 11.62 3.77
C GLN A 36 -7.51 11.87 2.33
N GLY A 37 -8.32 11.37 1.39
CA GLY A 37 -8.17 11.61 -0.04
C GLY A 37 -8.81 12.93 -0.50
N LYS A 38 -8.85 13.14 -1.82
CA LYS A 38 -9.48 14.30 -2.46
C LYS A 38 -11.01 14.23 -2.33
N GLY A 39 -11.57 14.73 -1.24
CA GLY A 39 -13.03 14.76 -0.99
C GLY A 39 -13.64 13.42 -0.57
N GLN A 40 -12.81 12.45 -0.19
CA GLN A 40 -13.23 11.11 0.23
C GLN A 40 -12.28 10.54 1.28
N GLN A 41 -12.72 9.54 2.03
CA GLN A 41 -11.88 8.72 2.88
C GLN A 41 -11.44 7.48 2.10
N LEU A 42 -10.16 7.11 2.23
CA LEU A 42 -9.61 5.92 1.57
C LEU A 42 -9.21 4.87 2.61
N LEU A 43 -9.45 3.60 2.27
CA LEU A 43 -9.15 2.44 3.09
C LEU A 43 -8.37 1.41 2.27
N ASN A 44 -7.04 1.50 2.36
CA ASN A 44 -6.13 0.62 1.66
C ASN A 44 -5.86 -0.67 2.46
N ILE A 45 -6.82 -1.59 2.40
CA ILE A 45 -6.74 -2.93 3.00
C ILE A 45 -6.86 -4.01 1.93
N ASP A 46 -6.34 -5.20 2.23
CA ASP A 46 -6.51 -6.40 1.43
C ASP A 46 -6.98 -7.55 2.31
N PHE A 47 -7.44 -8.61 1.67
CA PHE A 47 -7.96 -9.80 2.33
C PHE A 47 -7.17 -11.02 1.90
N LEU A 48 -6.58 -11.72 2.87
CA LEU A 48 -6.02 -13.05 2.63
C LEU A 48 -7.12 -14.06 2.90
N ILE A 49 -7.50 -14.78 1.85
CA ILE A 49 -8.56 -15.79 1.89
C ILE A 49 -7.92 -17.16 1.76
N LYS A 50 -8.21 -18.06 2.70
CA LYS A 50 -7.74 -19.45 2.70
C LYS A 50 -8.95 -20.38 2.57
N ASN A 51 -8.92 -21.23 1.55
CA ASN A 51 -9.94 -22.24 1.29
C ASN A 51 -9.46 -23.59 1.83
N ASP A 52 -9.84 -23.94 3.06
CA ASP A 52 -9.59 -25.25 3.67
C ASP A 52 -10.72 -26.26 3.38
N SER A 53 -11.68 -25.91 2.51
CA SER A 53 -12.73 -26.82 2.05
C SER A 53 -12.22 -27.81 1.00
N GLN A 54 -13.08 -28.73 0.59
CA GLN A 54 -12.81 -29.65 -0.52
C GLN A 54 -13.30 -29.10 -1.88
N ASP A 55 -13.98 -27.96 -1.87
CA ASP A 55 -14.58 -27.35 -3.05
C ASP A 55 -13.66 -26.29 -3.65
N LYS A 56 -13.72 -26.12 -4.97
CA LYS A 56 -13.32 -24.86 -5.59
C LYS A 56 -14.42 -23.84 -5.33
N VAL A 57 -14.06 -22.66 -4.85
CA VAL A 57 -15.01 -21.59 -4.55
C VAL A 57 -14.81 -20.37 -5.43
N GLU A 58 -15.88 -19.65 -5.73
CA GLU A 58 -15.85 -18.30 -6.31
C GLU A 58 -16.28 -17.27 -5.26
N LEU A 59 -15.46 -16.28 -4.98
CA LEU A 59 -15.85 -15.08 -4.24
C LEU A 59 -16.83 -14.27 -5.10
N SER A 60 -18.11 -14.46 -4.83
CA SER A 60 -19.23 -13.95 -5.63
C SER A 60 -19.74 -12.60 -5.15
N GLU A 61 -19.52 -12.27 -3.87
CA GLU A 61 -19.90 -10.98 -3.29
C GLU A 61 -18.94 -10.54 -2.18
N VAL A 62 -18.60 -9.25 -2.21
CA VAL A 62 -18.00 -8.53 -1.07
C VAL A 62 -18.96 -7.41 -0.69
N GLU A 63 -19.45 -7.46 0.54
CA GLU A 63 -20.27 -6.41 1.13
C GLU A 63 -19.53 -5.78 2.31
N VAL A 64 -19.61 -4.45 2.44
CA VAL A 64 -19.17 -3.73 3.63
C VAL A 64 -20.33 -2.93 4.22
N SER A 65 -20.56 -3.14 5.51
CA SER A 65 -21.47 -2.36 6.34
C SER A 65 -20.67 -1.39 7.20
N VAL A 66 -21.04 -0.11 7.16
CA VAL A 66 -20.57 0.92 8.11
C VAL A 66 -21.52 0.92 9.30
N LEU A 67 -20.98 0.71 10.50
CA LEU A 67 -21.77 0.56 11.72
C LEU A 67 -21.55 1.75 12.66
N GLY A 68 -22.65 2.37 13.07
CA GLY A 68 -22.66 3.42 14.08
C GLY A 68 -22.84 2.88 15.49
N ASP A 69 -23.39 3.71 16.36
CA ASP A 69 -23.65 3.36 17.76
C ASP A 69 -24.53 2.13 17.92
N ALA A 70 -24.21 1.31 18.91
CA ALA A 70 -24.88 0.04 19.22
C ALA A 70 -24.98 -0.94 18.02
N GLY A 71 -24.11 -0.81 17.00
CA GLY A 71 -24.10 -1.67 15.82
C GLY A 71 -25.16 -1.32 14.78
N LYS A 72 -25.79 -0.13 14.87
CA LYS A 72 -26.78 0.33 13.89
C LYS A 72 -26.14 0.50 12.52
N LEU A 73 -26.75 -0.06 11.48
CA LEU A 73 -26.31 0.15 10.09
C LEU A 73 -26.44 1.64 9.71
N VAL A 74 -25.36 2.22 9.23
CA VAL A 74 -25.29 3.61 8.73
C VAL A 74 -25.26 3.63 7.21
N ALA A 75 -24.41 2.78 6.61
CA ALA A 75 -24.29 2.64 5.17
C ALA A 75 -23.90 1.22 4.80
N GLN A 76 -24.24 0.78 3.59
CA GLN A 76 -23.87 -0.54 3.06
C GLN A 76 -23.45 -0.40 1.60
N TYR A 77 -22.38 -1.08 1.23
CA TYR A 77 -21.86 -1.11 -0.13
C TYR A 77 -21.58 -2.54 -0.53
N ARG A 78 -21.77 -2.87 -1.81
CA ARG A 78 -21.54 -4.22 -2.33
C ARG A 78 -20.94 -4.24 -3.72
N VAL A 79 -20.12 -5.23 -3.95
CA VAL A 79 -19.64 -5.70 -5.26
C VAL A 79 -20.06 -7.14 -5.39
N GLY A 80 -20.80 -7.49 -6.44
CA GLY A 80 -21.39 -8.82 -6.63
C GLY A 80 -22.25 -8.87 -7.90
N ALA A 81 -22.85 -10.04 -8.19
CA ALA A 81 -23.62 -10.27 -9.42
C ALA A 81 -24.82 -9.32 -9.59
N ASN A 82 -25.46 -8.90 -8.49
CA ASN A 82 -26.66 -8.06 -8.47
C ASN A 82 -26.39 -6.58 -8.11
N GLY A 83 -25.15 -6.10 -8.30
CA GLY A 83 -24.73 -4.75 -7.92
C GLY A 83 -23.61 -4.19 -8.79
N ARG A 84 -22.55 -3.66 -8.16
CA ARG A 84 -21.31 -3.33 -8.88
C ARG A 84 -20.66 -4.63 -9.35
N SER A 85 -20.17 -4.66 -10.58
CA SER A 85 -19.68 -5.88 -11.23
C SER A 85 -18.61 -6.59 -10.39
N VAL A 86 -18.86 -7.85 -10.02
CA VAL A 86 -17.89 -8.75 -9.35
C VAL A 86 -16.60 -8.94 -10.14
N LEU A 87 -16.61 -8.62 -11.44
CA LEU A 87 -15.43 -8.68 -12.30
C LEU A 87 -14.30 -7.74 -11.87
N VAL A 88 -14.58 -6.73 -11.04
CA VAL A 88 -13.54 -5.85 -10.48
C VAL A 88 -12.79 -6.48 -9.31
N VAL A 89 -13.24 -7.64 -8.81
CA VAL A 89 -12.57 -8.40 -7.75
C VAL A 89 -11.59 -9.39 -8.38
N PRO A 90 -10.26 -9.18 -8.22
CA PRO A 90 -9.25 -10.10 -8.73
C PRO A 90 -9.19 -11.38 -7.90
N ASN A 91 -8.59 -12.44 -8.47
CA ASN A 91 -8.30 -13.71 -7.78
C ASN A 91 -9.50 -14.33 -7.06
N ARG A 92 -10.71 -14.14 -7.60
CA ARG A 92 -11.95 -14.56 -6.95
C ARG A 92 -12.18 -16.07 -6.97
N PHE A 93 -11.49 -16.83 -7.81
CA PHE A 93 -11.59 -18.29 -7.84
C PHE A 93 -10.48 -18.90 -7.00
N ILE A 94 -10.85 -19.66 -5.96
CA ILE A 94 -9.91 -20.19 -4.98
C ILE A 94 -10.06 -21.71 -4.95
N GLU A 95 -9.02 -22.40 -5.41
CA GLU A 95 -8.98 -23.87 -5.42
C GLU A 95 -8.96 -24.44 -3.98
N ALA A 96 -9.41 -25.68 -3.83
CA ALA A 96 -9.37 -26.40 -2.56
C ALA A 96 -7.93 -26.46 -1.99
N GLY A 97 -7.76 -26.15 -0.71
CA GLY A 97 -6.48 -26.11 -0.02
C GLY A 97 -5.55 -24.95 -0.43
N LYS A 98 -6.04 -23.98 -1.21
CA LYS A 98 -5.24 -22.81 -1.64
C LYS A 98 -5.61 -21.55 -0.87
N SER A 99 -4.77 -20.52 -1.07
CA SER A 99 -5.00 -19.19 -0.53
C SER A 99 -4.85 -18.17 -1.64
N GLU A 100 -5.65 -17.11 -1.57
CA GLU A 100 -5.60 -15.99 -2.50
C GLU A 100 -5.57 -14.67 -1.74
N LEU A 101 -4.82 -13.71 -2.30
CA LEU A 101 -4.83 -12.32 -1.85
C LEU A 101 -5.82 -11.55 -2.72
N VAL A 102 -6.85 -10.99 -2.08
CA VAL A 102 -7.91 -10.21 -2.71
C VAL A 102 -7.80 -8.75 -2.28
N PHE A 103 -7.54 -7.88 -3.26
CA PHE A 103 -7.49 -6.43 -3.06
C PHE A 103 -8.88 -5.87 -2.78
N ASN A 104 -9.02 -5.02 -1.76
CA ASN A 104 -10.33 -4.47 -1.37
C ASN A 104 -10.95 -3.63 -2.50
N PRO A 105 -12.05 -4.08 -3.15
CA PRO A 105 -12.69 -3.34 -4.22
C PRO A 105 -13.54 -2.15 -3.73
N LEU A 106 -13.81 -2.09 -2.43
CA LEU A 106 -14.60 -1.06 -1.75
C LEU A 106 -13.69 -0.20 -0.87
N PHE A 107 -12.84 0.59 -1.52
CA PHE A 107 -11.73 1.31 -0.88
C PHE A 107 -12.03 2.79 -0.59
N ALA A 108 -13.07 3.37 -1.18
CA ALA A 108 -13.37 4.81 -1.09
C ALA A 108 -14.76 5.05 -0.50
N PHE A 109 -14.84 5.98 0.45
CA PHE A 109 -16.04 6.27 1.21
C PHE A 109 -16.27 7.79 1.34
N PRO A 110 -17.52 8.25 1.47
CA PRO A 110 -17.82 9.66 1.80
C PRO A 110 -17.14 10.14 3.09
N GLN A 111 -16.83 11.44 3.17
CA GLN A 111 -16.09 12.03 4.30
C GLN A 111 -16.91 12.10 5.60
N GLU A 112 -18.22 12.12 5.48
CA GLU A 112 -19.16 12.21 6.60
C GLU A 112 -19.36 10.89 7.36
N LEU A 113 -18.88 9.77 6.82
CA LEU A 113 -19.03 8.47 7.46
C LEU A 113 -17.97 8.25 8.53
N ASP A 114 -18.38 7.76 9.69
CA ASP A 114 -17.46 7.21 10.69
C ASP A 114 -17.08 5.78 10.30
N LEU A 115 -15.84 5.62 9.82
CA LEU A 115 -15.31 4.32 9.39
C LEU A 115 -14.62 3.54 10.51
N SER A 116 -14.78 3.93 11.78
CA SER A 116 -14.14 3.24 12.91
C SER A 116 -14.62 1.81 13.14
N ARG A 117 -15.83 1.47 12.66
CA ARG A 117 -16.41 0.13 12.76
C ARG A 117 -17.03 -0.29 11.44
N LEU A 118 -16.38 -1.24 10.80
CA LEU A 118 -16.85 -1.86 9.57
C LEU A 118 -17.12 -3.34 9.82
N ARG A 119 -18.08 -3.87 9.07
CA ARG A 119 -18.32 -5.31 9.00
C ARG A 119 -18.31 -5.72 7.54
N TYR A 120 -17.35 -6.57 7.19
CA TYR A 120 -17.27 -7.15 5.85
C TYR A 120 -17.96 -8.50 5.85
N ASN A 121 -18.74 -8.74 4.81
CA ASN A 121 -19.38 -10.02 4.56
C ASN A 121 -18.97 -10.52 3.17
N PHE A 122 -18.46 -11.74 3.10
CA PHE A 122 -17.96 -12.38 1.89
C PHE A 122 -18.85 -13.58 1.58
N LYS A 123 -19.36 -13.67 0.34
CA LYS A 123 -20.07 -14.86 -0.13
C LYS A 123 -19.20 -15.65 -1.09
N PHE A 124 -19.21 -16.96 -0.89
CA PHE A 124 -18.49 -17.89 -1.74
C PHE A 124 -19.45 -18.91 -2.33
N ASP A 125 -19.49 -18.95 -3.66
CA ASP A 125 -20.35 -19.84 -4.41
C ASP A 125 -19.60 -21.12 -4.78
N VAL A 126 -20.33 -22.23 -4.83
CA VAL A 126 -19.89 -23.51 -5.39
C VAL A 126 -20.92 -23.92 -6.44
N GLY A 127 -20.56 -23.81 -7.71
CA GLY A 127 -21.55 -23.84 -8.79
C GLY A 127 -22.38 -22.57 -8.76
N ASP A 128 -23.71 -22.71 -8.83
CA ASP A 128 -24.64 -21.58 -8.87
C ASP A 128 -25.18 -21.17 -7.48
N ASP A 129 -24.77 -21.87 -6.42
CA ASP A 129 -25.27 -21.68 -5.06
C ASP A 129 -24.21 -21.06 -4.15
N THR A 130 -24.61 -20.05 -3.36
CA THR A 130 -23.79 -19.58 -2.23
C THR A 130 -23.73 -20.66 -1.16
N LYS A 131 -22.52 -21.21 -0.97
CA LYS A 131 -22.28 -22.28 -0.01
C LYS A 131 -21.67 -21.78 1.30
N TYR A 132 -20.80 -20.78 1.22
CA TYR A 132 -20.14 -20.22 2.41
C TYR A 132 -20.37 -18.72 2.51
N THR A 133 -20.49 -18.23 3.74
CA THR A 133 -20.60 -16.81 4.06
C THR A 133 -19.68 -16.54 5.23
N VAL A 134 -18.73 -15.62 5.06
CA VAL A 134 -17.75 -15.28 6.09
C VAL A 134 -17.92 -13.82 6.45
N GLU A 135 -18.19 -13.55 7.72
CA GLU A 135 -18.28 -12.21 8.27
C GLU A 135 -17.02 -11.90 9.09
N ILE A 136 -16.41 -10.73 8.86
CA ILE A 136 -15.30 -10.25 9.68
C ILE A 136 -15.52 -8.79 10.11
N PRO A 137 -15.23 -8.45 11.38
CA PRO A 137 -15.13 -7.07 11.81
C PRO A 137 -13.82 -6.47 11.29
N VAL A 138 -13.86 -5.19 10.92
CA VAL A 138 -12.69 -4.41 10.58
C VAL A 138 -12.78 -3.09 11.32
N GLU A 139 -11.72 -2.74 12.06
CA GLU A 139 -11.65 -1.54 12.89
C GLU A 139 -10.48 -0.63 12.44
N PRO A 140 -10.69 0.15 11.37
CA PRO A 140 -9.71 1.14 10.91
C PRO A 140 -9.51 2.27 11.92
N SER A 141 -8.36 2.93 11.82
CA SER A 141 -8.08 4.14 12.61
C SER A 141 -7.58 5.28 11.71
N PRO A 142 -7.96 6.54 11.99
CA PRO A 142 -7.44 7.68 11.24
C PRO A 142 -5.92 7.76 11.34
N TYR A 143 -5.25 7.83 10.19
CA TYR A 143 -3.82 8.15 10.17
C TYR A 143 -3.61 9.65 10.35
N LYS A 144 -2.72 10.01 11.27
CA LYS A 144 -2.31 11.40 11.52
C LYS A 144 -0.82 11.52 11.17
N PRO A 145 -0.49 12.23 10.07
CA PRO A 145 0.91 12.47 9.69
C PRO A 145 1.64 13.22 10.80
N LYS A 146 2.85 12.79 11.13
CA LYS A 146 3.65 13.40 12.21
C LYS A 146 4.78 14.26 11.66
N ALA A 147 5.41 13.84 10.57
CA ALA A 147 6.43 14.59 9.86
C ALA A 147 5.79 15.57 8.86
N GLN A 148 6.34 16.78 8.79
CA GLN A 148 5.96 17.78 7.81
C GLN A 148 6.69 17.50 6.48
N LEU A 149 6.28 16.43 5.80
CA LEU A 149 6.93 15.94 4.58
C LEU A 149 6.76 16.96 3.44
N LYS A 150 7.84 17.28 2.74
CA LYS A 150 7.82 18.01 1.46
C LYS A 150 8.18 17.05 0.33
N LEU A 151 7.70 17.31 -0.88
CA LEU A 151 8.08 16.50 -2.06
C LEU A 151 9.62 16.42 -2.17
N PRO A 152 10.21 15.23 -2.32
CA PRO A 152 11.66 15.03 -2.26
C PRO A 152 12.41 15.44 -3.55
N VAL A 153 11.72 16.01 -4.53
CA VAL A 153 12.29 16.41 -5.82
C VAL A 153 11.83 17.83 -6.16
N ALA A 154 12.76 18.67 -6.64
CA ALA A 154 12.47 20.03 -7.07
C ALA A 154 11.90 20.08 -8.51
N GLY A 155 11.14 21.13 -8.84
CA GLY A 155 10.55 21.31 -10.18
C GLY A 155 9.42 20.32 -10.50
N PRO A 156 8.94 20.29 -11.75
CA PRO A 156 7.87 19.39 -12.18
C PRO A 156 8.27 17.91 -12.09
N VAL A 157 7.34 17.12 -11.58
CA VAL A 157 7.43 15.68 -11.40
C VAL A 157 6.09 15.07 -11.78
N LEU A 158 6.13 14.07 -12.64
CA LEU A 158 5.02 13.15 -12.85
C LEU A 158 5.07 12.10 -11.73
N VAL A 159 3.94 11.93 -11.05
CA VAL A 159 3.72 10.75 -10.20
C VAL A 159 3.42 9.60 -11.14
N HIS A 160 4.45 8.82 -11.50
CA HIS A 160 4.30 7.73 -12.47
C HIS A 160 3.45 6.61 -11.89
N ASP A 161 3.72 6.28 -10.63
CA ASP A 161 2.88 5.42 -9.81
C ASP A 161 2.77 6.02 -8.41
N GLY A 162 1.58 6.01 -7.85
CA GLY A 162 1.30 6.35 -6.47
C GLY A 162 0.61 5.19 -5.77
N HIS A 163 0.00 5.47 -4.63
CA HIS A 163 -0.73 4.46 -3.85
C HIS A 163 -2.25 4.59 -3.95
N ASP A 164 -2.75 5.22 -5.01
CA ASP A 164 -4.17 5.19 -5.34
C ASP A 164 -4.60 3.76 -5.72
N PHE A 165 -5.89 3.55 -5.97
CA PHE A 165 -6.44 2.21 -6.14
C PHE A 165 -5.78 1.38 -7.24
N TYR A 166 -5.32 2.02 -8.31
CA TYR A 166 -4.67 1.34 -9.42
C TYR A 166 -3.15 1.26 -9.29
N GLY A 167 -2.56 1.80 -8.22
CA GLY A 167 -1.12 1.78 -7.97
C GLY A 167 -0.53 0.37 -7.90
N HIS A 168 0.63 0.15 -8.52
CA HIS A 168 1.25 -1.18 -8.55
C HIS A 168 1.81 -1.56 -7.17
N HIS A 169 2.32 -0.59 -6.43
CA HIS A 169 2.87 -0.75 -5.08
C HIS A 169 1.84 -1.26 -4.06
N ARG A 170 0.54 -1.00 -4.31
CA ARG A 170 -0.57 -1.58 -3.54
C ARG A 170 -0.64 -3.11 -3.65
N ARG A 171 -0.04 -3.69 -4.70
CA ARG A 171 -0.27 -5.07 -5.13
C ARG A 171 0.89 -6.04 -4.90
N LEU A 172 1.71 -5.83 -3.86
CA LEU A 172 2.77 -6.79 -3.52
C LEU A 172 2.18 -8.20 -3.28
N PRO A 173 2.51 -9.20 -4.11
CA PRO A 173 1.91 -10.53 -4.01
C PRO A 173 2.58 -11.31 -2.86
N LEU A 174 2.08 -11.15 -1.65
CA LEU A 174 2.66 -11.80 -0.45
C LEU A 174 2.67 -13.33 -0.54
N LEU A 175 1.84 -13.93 -1.40
CA LEU A 175 1.77 -15.37 -1.63
C LEU A 175 2.76 -15.87 -2.69
N ASP A 176 3.49 -14.96 -3.36
CA ASP A 176 4.53 -15.34 -4.32
C ASP A 176 5.63 -16.18 -3.63
N PRO A 177 6.16 -17.24 -4.27
CA PRO A 177 7.19 -18.09 -3.68
C PRO A 177 8.42 -17.33 -3.18
N MET A 178 8.82 -16.24 -3.83
CA MET A 178 9.93 -15.41 -3.38
C MET A 178 9.57 -14.63 -2.11
N ALA A 179 8.40 -14.00 -2.08
CA ALA A 179 7.92 -13.30 -0.88
C ALA A 179 7.82 -14.25 0.34
N GLN A 180 7.33 -15.47 0.11
CA GLN A 180 7.28 -16.53 1.13
C GLN A 180 8.68 -17.00 1.56
N ALA A 181 9.61 -17.20 0.62
CA ALA A 181 10.99 -17.59 0.93
C ALA A 181 11.72 -16.52 1.76
N LEU A 182 11.47 -15.23 1.45
CA LEU A 182 11.96 -14.08 2.20
C LEU A 182 11.16 -13.80 3.48
N LYS A 183 10.09 -14.58 3.73
CA LYS A 183 9.21 -14.48 4.90
C LYS A 183 8.58 -13.10 5.06
N TRP A 184 8.31 -12.42 3.95
CA TRP A 184 7.58 -11.15 3.97
C TRP A 184 6.15 -11.40 4.43
N LYS A 185 5.75 -10.68 5.48
CA LYS A 185 4.41 -10.82 6.08
C LYS A 185 3.52 -9.61 5.80
N ARG A 186 4.08 -8.55 5.23
CA ARG A 186 3.45 -7.23 5.10
C ARG A 186 3.80 -6.61 3.76
N ASN A 187 2.85 -5.88 3.18
CA ASN A 187 3.15 -5.02 2.04
C ASN A 187 3.80 -3.72 2.54
N PHE A 188 5.13 -3.72 2.62
CA PHE A 188 5.94 -2.57 3.02
C PHE A 188 5.94 -1.43 1.98
N MET A 189 5.42 -1.68 0.76
CA MET A 189 5.29 -0.67 -0.29
C MET A 189 3.85 -0.15 -0.46
N ARG A 190 2.90 -0.52 0.41
CA ARG A 190 1.46 -0.21 0.20
C ARG A 190 1.16 1.26 -0.10
N TYR A 191 1.98 2.19 0.41
CA TYR A 191 1.82 3.64 0.26
C TYR A 191 2.96 4.31 -0.52
N SER A 192 3.69 3.54 -1.33
CA SER A 192 4.86 4.02 -2.06
C SER A 192 4.51 4.89 -3.26
N TYR A 193 5.54 5.58 -3.75
CA TYR A 193 5.47 6.43 -4.93
C TYR A 193 6.68 6.27 -5.81
N ASP A 194 6.47 6.35 -7.13
CA ASP A 194 7.51 6.50 -8.13
C ASP A 194 7.42 7.88 -8.79
N PHE A 195 8.36 8.74 -8.45
CA PHE A 195 8.46 10.11 -8.93
C PHE A 195 9.40 10.22 -10.13
N VAL A 196 8.86 10.60 -11.28
CA VAL A 196 9.62 10.82 -12.51
C VAL A 196 9.71 12.32 -12.80
N ALA A 197 10.92 12.86 -12.86
CA ALA A 197 11.10 14.25 -13.27
C ALA A 197 10.70 14.47 -14.72
N THR A 198 10.08 15.61 -15.00
CA THR A 198 9.66 15.99 -16.35
C THR A 198 10.19 17.36 -16.74
N ASP A 199 10.18 17.66 -18.03
CA ASP A 199 10.26 19.04 -18.51
C ASP A 199 8.91 19.77 -18.42
N ASP A 200 8.87 21.03 -18.83
CA ASP A 200 7.64 21.84 -18.79
C ASP A 200 6.52 21.34 -19.73
N GLN A 201 6.82 20.41 -20.63
CA GLN A 201 5.85 19.77 -21.52
C GLN A 201 5.39 18.39 -20.99
N GLY A 202 5.86 17.98 -19.81
CA GLY A 202 5.53 16.68 -19.21
C GLY A 202 6.29 15.50 -19.81
N ARG A 203 7.31 15.74 -20.65
CA ARG A 203 8.13 14.65 -21.21
C ARG A 203 9.08 14.14 -20.14
N MET A 204 9.23 12.83 -20.04
CA MET A 204 10.10 12.16 -19.06
C MET A 204 11.57 12.06 -19.53
N PHE A 205 11.79 12.09 -20.84
CA PHE A 205 13.12 11.99 -21.46
C PHE A 205 13.18 12.74 -22.81
N LYS A 206 14.40 12.88 -23.32
CA LYS A 206 14.73 13.38 -24.66
C LYS A 206 14.96 12.19 -25.60
N GLY A 207 14.76 12.40 -26.91
CA GLY A 207 14.99 11.33 -27.90
C GLY A 207 14.12 10.11 -27.64
N ASP A 208 14.72 8.92 -27.58
CA ASP A 208 14.05 7.64 -27.35
C ASP A 208 14.18 7.10 -25.91
N GLY A 209 14.83 7.87 -25.03
CA GLY A 209 15.06 7.50 -23.64
C GLY A 209 15.86 6.21 -23.47
N SER A 210 16.72 5.86 -24.43
CA SER A 210 17.52 4.63 -24.41
C SER A 210 18.69 4.68 -23.43
N ARG A 211 19.26 5.88 -23.21
CA ARG A 211 20.31 6.10 -22.23
C ARG A 211 19.76 6.78 -21.00
N ASN A 212 20.40 6.53 -19.85
CA ASN A 212 19.97 7.14 -18.59
C ASN A 212 20.05 8.67 -18.67
N GLU A 213 21.07 9.23 -19.33
CA GLU A 213 21.28 10.66 -19.55
C GLU A 213 20.20 11.35 -20.38
N ASP A 214 19.39 10.58 -21.12
CA ASP A 214 18.28 11.13 -21.88
C ASP A 214 17.10 11.48 -20.97
N TRP A 215 17.01 10.90 -19.77
CA TRP A 215 15.95 11.16 -18.80
C TRP A 215 16.19 12.48 -18.06
N TYR A 216 15.15 13.31 -17.95
CA TYR A 216 15.25 14.59 -17.23
C TYR A 216 15.49 14.42 -15.72
N GLY A 217 15.22 13.22 -15.20
CA GLY A 217 15.49 12.84 -13.82
C GLY A 217 16.93 12.46 -13.54
N TRP A 218 17.71 12.05 -14.55
CA TRP A 218 19.04 11.51 -14.30
C TRP A 218 19.97 12.55 -13.67
N GLY A 219 20.52 12.23 -12.50
CA GLY A 219 21.39 13.14 -11.76
C GLY A 219 20.65 14.28 -11.04
N LYS A 220 19.31 14.33 -11.10
CA LYS A 220 18.52 15.39 -10.45
C LYS A 220 18.62 15.25 -8.93
N PRO A 221 18.84 16.33 -8.16
CA PRO A 221 18.96 16.24 -6.71
C PRO A 221 17.71 15.63 -6.05
N ILE A 222 17.94 14.65 -5.17
CA ILE A 222 16.95 14.14 -4.24
C ILE A 222 17.16 14.82 -2.89
N LEU A 223 16.09 15.34 -2.32
CA LEU A 223 16.08 16.15 -1.11
C LEU A 223 15.40 15.40 0.03
N ALA A 224 15.89 15.56 1.25
CA ALA A 224 15.24 15.06 2.45
C ALA A 224 13.81 15.65 2.55
N PRO A 225 12.76 14.81 2.63
CA PRO A 225 11.38 15.29 2.68
C PRO A 225 11.05 16.01 4.00
N ALA A 226 11.65 15.56 5.10
CA ALA A 226 11.63 16.21 6.41
C ALA A 226 13.01 16.06 7.09
N GLY A 227 13.22 16.79 8.18
CA GLY A 227 14.44 16.65 8.98
C GLY A 227 14.48 15.33 9.76
N GLY A 228 15.67 14.84 10.07
CA GLY A 228 15.83 13.56 10.77
C GLY A 228 17.26 13.06 10.83
N LYS A 229 17.44 11.85 11.32
CA LYS A 229 18.71 11.13 11.38
C LYS A 229 18.79 10.12 10.26
N VAL A 230 19.89 10.10 9.51
CA VAL A 230 20.16 9.05 8.52
C VAL A 230 20.45 7.75 9.25
N ILE A 231 19.64 6.72 9.00
CA ILE A 231 19.79 5.39 9.62
C ILE A 231 20.29 4.34 8.63
N ARG A 232 20.18 4.61 7.32
CA ARG A 232 20.75 3.77 6.25
C ARG A 232 21.19 4.66 5.09
N ALA A 233 22.34 4.35 4.49
CA ALA A 233 22.86 5.03 3.30
C ALA A 233 23.65 4.03 2.45
N VAL A 234 23.24 3.81 1.21
CA VAL A 234 23.87 2.90 0.25
C VAL A 234 24.13 3.67 -1.05
N SER A 235 25.36 3.58 -1.59
CA SER A 235 25.82 4.36 -2.75
C SER A 235 26.61 3.55 -3.78
N THR A 236 26.74 2.24 -3.59
CA THR A 236 27.67 1.39 -4.35
C THR A 236 26.99 0.49 -5.38
N ILE A 237 25.66 0.41 -5.40
CA ILE A 237 24.92 -0.45 -6.35
C ILE A 237 25.02 0.16 -7.75
N PRO A 238 25.46 -0.59 -8.77
CA PRO A 238 25.50 -0.10 -10.14
C PRO A 238 24.14 0.35 -10.65
N ASP A 239 24.11 1.40 -11.47
CA ASP A 239 22.91 1.77 -12.21
C ASP A 239 22.62 0.76 -13.34
N ASN A 240 21.34 0.49 -13.57
CA ASN A 240 20.88 -0.35 -14.65
C ASN A 240 21.04 0.35 -16.00
N SER A 241 20.87 -0.42 -17.08
CA SER A 241 20.76 0.10 -18.44
C SER A 241 19.46 -0.41 -19.05
N LYS A 242 18.78 0.42 -19.86
CA LYS A 242 17.52 0.04 -20.50
C LYS A 242 17.65 -1.28 -21.26
N GLY A 243 16.64 -2.14 -21.13
CA GLY A 243 16.60 -3.45 -21.77
C GLY A 243 17.49 -4.50 -21.10
N LYS A 244 18.19 -4.16 -20.02
CA LYS A 244 18.86 -5.12 -19.13
C LYS A 244 18.06 -5.22 -17.84
N GLY A 245 18.05 -6.40 -17.23
CA GLY A 245 17.52 -6.58 -15.88
C GLY A 245 18.38 -5.86 -14.83
N PRO A 246 18.01 -5.98 -13.54
CA PRO A 246 18.77 -5.41 -12.44
C PRO A 246 20.24 -5.84 -12.46
N SER A 247 21.13 -5.01 -11.91
CA SER A 247 22.57 -5.31 -11.81
C SER A 247 22.91 -6.46 -10.84
N PHE A 248 21.92 -7.20 -10.34
CA PHE A 248 22.08 -8.29 -9.39
C PHE A 248 21.25 -9.52 -9.77
N GLY A 249 21.74 -10.69 -9.36
CA GLY A 249 21.05 -11.96 -9.55
C GLY A 249 20.20 -12.38 -8.36
N LYS A 250 19.42 -13.46 -8.54
CA LYS A 250 18.55 -14.05 -7.52
C LYS A 250 19.29 -14.38 -6.21
N GLU A 251 20.52 -14.88 -6.30
CA GLU A 251 21.32 -15.26 -5.13
C GLU A 251 21.69 -14.05 -4.27
N GLN A 252 22.09 -12.95 -4.91
CA GLN A 252 22.38 -11.68 -4.22
C GLN A 252 21.12 -11.10 -3.57
N PHE A 253 19.99 -11.17 -4.27
CA PHE A 253 18.71 -10.72 -3.72
C PHE A 253 18.26 -11.54 -2.51
N ILE A 254 18.44 -12.87 -2.53
CA ILE A 254 18.12 -13.72 -1.37
C ILE A 254 19.04 -13.41 -0.18
N ALA A 255 20.32 -13.13 -0.44
CA ALA A 255 21.30 -12.82 0.61
C ALA A 255 21.06 -11.44 1.25
N ASP A 256 20.69 -10.44 0.45
CA ASP A 256 20.33 -9.10 0.91
C ASP A 256 19.16 -8.54 0.06
N PRO A 257 17.91 -8.72 0.51
CA PRO A 257 16.75 -8.23 -0.22
C PRO A 257 16.73 -6.70 -0.38
N SER A 258 17.45 -5.95 0.46
CA SER A 258 17.51 -4.49 0.36
C SER A 258 18.20 -3.99 -0.91
N ILE A 259 18.91 -4.87 -1.63
CA ILE A 259 19.49 -4.56 -2.93
C ILE A 259 18.44 -4.15 -3.97
N MET A 260 17.17 -4.54 -3.79
CA MET A 260 16.07 -4.09 -4.65
C MET A 260 15.86 -2.57 -4.60
N TRP A 261 16.15 -1.92 -3.47
CA TRP A 261 16.07 -0.46 -3.38
C TRP A 261 17.24 0.25 -4.08
N GLY A 262 18.25 -0.50 -4.53
CA GLY A 262 19.45 0.06 -5.15
C GLY A 262 20.22 0.95 -4.18
N ASN A 263 20.76 2.05 -4.68
CA ASN A 263 21.30 3.11 -3.82
C ASN A 263 20.14 3.86 -3.16
N HIS A 264 20.20 4.01 -1.85
CA HIS A 264 19.09 4.55 -1.09
C HIS A 264 19.54 5.20 0.21
N VAL A 265 18.65 6.02 0.76
CA VAL A 265 18.78 6.63 2.08
C VAL A 265 17.50 6.38 2.87
N GLU A 266 17.65 5.93 4.12
CA GLU A 266 16.56 5.94 5.11
C GLU A 266 16.80 7.03 6.15
N ILE A 267 15.77 7.83 6.41
CA ILE A 267 15.80 8.96 7.36
C ILE A 267 14.74 8.73 8.43
N ASP A 268 15.16 8.56 9.68
CA ASP A 268 14.29 8.53 10.85
C ASP A 268 13.96 9.96 11.30
N HIS A 269 12.67 10.31 11.30
CA HIS A 269 12.18 11.62 11.70
C HIS A 269 12.02 11.79 13.23
N GLY A 270 12.29 10.74 14.02
CA GLY A 270 12.25 10.77 15.48
C GLY A 270 10.84 10.72 16.08
N ASN A 271 9.83 10.44 15.26
CA ASN A 271 8.41 10.40 15.63
C ASN A 271 7.74 9.06 15.27
N GLY A 272 8.54 8.04 14.96
CA GLY A 272 8.08 6.74 14.49
C GLY A 272 7.69 6.73 13.01
N GLU A 273 8.18 7.69 12.22
CA GLU A 273 8.07 7.70 10.75
C GLU A 273 9.48 7.75 10.15
N ILE A 274 9.72 6.87 9.18
CA ILE A 274 10.98 6.74 8.46
C ILE A 274 10.69 6.93 6.97
N SER A 275 11.39 7.85 6.34
CA SER A 275 11.38 8.01 4.89
C SER A 275 12.43 7.11 4.24
N LEU A 276 12.05 6.29 3.26
CA LEU A 276 12.97 5.62 2.33
C LEU A 276 13.00 6.41 1.01
N LEU A 277 14.19 6.68 0.50
CA LEU A 277 14.42 7.28 -0.82
C LEU A 277 15.33 6.35 -1.60
N ALA A 278 14.84 5.73 -2.66
CA ALA A 278 15.49 4.61 -3.36
C ALA A 278 15.78 4.90 -4.84
N HIS A 279 16.45 3.94 -5.49
CA HIS A 279 16.89 3.99 -6.89
C HIS A 279 17.79 5.19 -7.23
N MET A 280 18.59 5.63 -6.25
CA MET A 280 19.54 6.72 -6.45
C MET A 280 20.66 6.32 -7.41
N LYS A 281 21.30 7.31 -8.01
CA LYS A 281 22.43 7.12 -8.91
C LYS A 281 23.65 6.61 -8.15
N GLN A 282 24.41 5.71 -8.76
CA GLN A 282 25.64 5.17 -8.17
C GLN A 282 26.60 6.30 -7.81
N GLY A 283 27.16 6.24 -6.59
CA GLY A 283 28.13 7.19 -6.07
C GLY A 283 27.56 8.57 -5.73
N SER A 284 26.24 8.77 -5.78
CA SER A 284 25.63 10.09 -5.60
C SER A 284 25.20 10.43 -4.17
N VAL A 285 25.16 9.45 -3.26
CA VAL A 285 24.71 9.64 -1.86
C VAL A 285 25.86 10.25 -1.03
N PRO A 286 25.75 11.52 -0.56
CA PRO A 286 26.84 12.20 0.14
C PRO A 286 26.74 12.06 1.67
N VAL A 287 25.61 11.57 2.19
CA VAL A 287 25.33 11.41 3.62
C VAL A 287 25.77 10.04 4.14
N LYS A 288 26.00 9.95 5.44
CA LYS A 288 26.39 8.73 6.15
C LYS A 288 25.40 8.41 7.27
N VAL A 289 25.36 7.15 7.66
CA VAL A 289 24.59 6.72 8.85
C VAL A 289 25.05 7.53 10.06
N GLY A 290 24.11 8.11 10.79
CA GLY A 290 24.35 9.00 11.93
C GLY A 290 24.20 10.48 11.63
N ASP A 291 24.29 10.90 10.36
CA ASP A 291 24.15 12.31 9.98
C ASP A 291 22.75 12.84 10.29
N MET A 292 22.69 14.09 10.77
CA MET A 292 21.44 14.84 10.90
C MET A 292 21.20 15.65 9.64
N VAL A 293 20.02 15.48 9.03
CA VAL A 293 19.62 16.21 7.83
C VAL A 293 18.45 17.15 8.11
N LYS A 294 18.40 18.27 7.40
CA LYS A 294 17.26 19.20 7.42
C LYS A 294 16.34 18.94 6.22
N ALA A 295 15.05 19.27 6.35
CA ALA A 295 14.13 19.23 5.22
C ALA A 295 14.68 20.06 4.04
N GLY A 296 14.69 19.49 2.84
CA GLY A 296 15.26 20.12 1.65
C GLY A 296 16.76 19.95 1.46
N GLN A 297 17.49 19.35 2.40
CA GLN A 297 18.90 19.03 2.22
C GLN A 297 19.07 17.93 1.16
N LYS A 298 20.02 18.10 0.22
CA LYS A 298 20.35 17.06 -0.77
C LYS A 298 20.90 15.82 -0.06
N VAL A 299 20.33 14.65 -0.38
CA VAL A 299 20.73 13.34 0.16
C VAL A 299 21.15 12.34 -0.92
N GLY A 300 20.99 12.71 -2.20
CA GLY A 300 21.44 11.90 -3.32
C GLY A 300 21.06 12.53 -4.66
N GLU A 301 21.18 11.74 -5.72
CA GLU A 301 20.70 12.10 -7.06
C GLU A 301 19.83 10.97 -7.61
N MET A 302 18.77 11.32 -8.35
CA MET A 302 17.88 10.35 -8.99
C MET A 302 18.65 9.54 -10.03
N GLY A 303 18.48 8.22 -9.98
CA GLY A 303 19.23 7.26 -10.77
C GLY A 303 18.36 6.12 -11.27
N PHE A 304 19.00 4.96 -11.49
CA PHE A 304 18.36 3.79 -12.05
C PHE A 304 18.95 2.49 -11.48
N SER A 305 19.31 2.48 -10.20
CA SER A 305 19.88 1.31 -9.52
C SER A 305 18.82 0.48 -8.80
N GLY A 306 19.12 -0.79 -8.54
CA GLY A 306 18.21 -1.70 -7.85
C GLY A 306 17.19 -2.37 -8.79
N ASP A 307 16.06 -2.80 -8.25
CA ASP A 307 14.94 -3.36 -9.02
C ASP A 307 14.06 -2.25 -9.60
N ALA A 308 14.69 -1.30 -10.28
CA ALA A 308 14.03 -0.21 -10.96
C ALA A 308 13.74 -0.59 -12.43
N PHE A 309 12.66 -0.02 -12.99
CA PHE A 309 12.28 -0.20 -14.40
C PHE A 309 12.61 1.02 -15.30
N LEU A 310 12.81 2.21 -14.71
CA LEU A 310 13.25 3.43 -15.39
C LEU A 310 13.98 4.40 -14.44
N VAL A 311 14.45 5.54 -14.94
CA VAL A 311 15.03 6.61 -14.10
C VAL A 311 13.93 7.32 -13.29
N HIS A 312 13.87 7.05 -11.99
CA HIS A 312 12.90 7.66 -11.06
C HIS A 312 13.42 7.65 -9.63
N LEU A 313 12.69 8.33 -8.74
CA LEU A 313 12.82 8.17 -7.30
C LEU A 313 11.66 7.32 -6.78
N HIS A 314 11.95 6.21 -6.12
CA HIS A 314 10.99 5.50 -5.31
C HIS A 314 11.00 6.05 -3.88
N TYR A 315 9.82 6.26 -3.30
CA TYR A 315 9.64 6.85 -1.97
C TYR A 315 8.63 6.09 -1.12
N ASP A 316 9.04 5.77 0.11
CA ASP A 316 8.16 5.20 1.15
C ASP A 316 8.18 6.06 2.41
N LEU A 317 7.07 6.02 3.14
CA LEU A 317 7.02 6.30 4.57
C LEU A 317 6.64 5.02 5.31
N LYS A 318 7.36 4.70 6.37
CA LYS A 318 7.18 3.45 7.13
C LYS A 318 7.41 3.65 8.62
N ASN A 319 6.86 2.75 9.45
CA ASN A 319 6.95 2.86 10.91
C ASN A 319 8.22 2.22 11.53
N ALA A 320 8.99 1.50 10.73
CA ALA A 320 10.21 0.80 11.15
C ALA A 320 11.18 0.65 9.96
N PRO A 321 12.49 0.39 10.21
CA PRO A 321 13.43 0.06 9.15
C PRO A 321 13.17 -1.32 8.55
N GLY A 322 13.66 -1.57 7.34
CA GLY A 322 13.60 -2.89 6.71
C GLY A 322 12.22 -3.28 6.15
N PHE A 323 12.01 -4.58 5.95
CA PHE A 323 10.86 -5.16 5.23
C PHE A 323 9.68 -5.57 6.12
N ASP A 324 9.89 -5.67 7.43
CA ASP A 324 8.83 -6.02 8.40
C ASP A 324 8.02 -4.79 8.86
N ALA A 325 8.31 -3.62 8.31
CA ALA A 325 7.63 -2.38 8.62
C ALA A 325 6.21 -2.33 8.05
N ASP A 326 5.31 -1.64 8.75
CA ASP A 326 4.07 -1.19 8.13
C ASP A 326 4.36 0.06 7.32
N ALA A 327 3.96 0.04 6.05
CA ALA A 327 3.90 1.23 5.23
C ALA A 327 2.88 2.23 5.83
N LEU A 328 3.16 3.51 5.69
CA LEU A 328 2.35 4.62 6.18
C LEU A 328 1.94 5.56 5.03
N PRO A 329 0.72 6.12 5.05
CA PRO A 329 0.34 7.18 4.12
C PRO A 329 1.26 8.40 4.20
N SER A 330 1.51 9.08 3.09
CA SER A 330 2.46 10.20 3.04
C SER A 330 1.88 11.47 2.41
N PRO A 331 1.03 12.25 3.11
CA PRO A 331 0.62 13.54 2.58
C PRO A 331 1.79 14.52 2.59
N PHE A 332 2.00 15.17 1.44
CA PHE A 332 3.04 16.17 1.26
C PHE A 332 2.51 17.57 1.52
N ASN A 333 3.40 18.43 2.02
CA ASN A 333 3.12 19.81 2.39
C ASN A 333 3.69 20.76 1.35
N ASN A 334 2.99 21.88 1.15
CA ASN A 334 3.42 23.02 0.34
C ASN A 334 3.92 22.60 -1.05
N PHE A 335 3.01 22.10 -1.86
CA PHE A 335 3.27 21.79 -3.26
C PHE A 335 2.23 22.42 -4.16
N GLU A 336 2.49 22.42 -5.46
CA GLU A 336 1.50 22.75 -6.47
C GLU A 336 1.18 21.54 -7.33
N ARG A 337 -0.09 21.39 -7.69
CA ARG A 337 -0.59 20.38 -8.64
C ARG A 337 -1.05 21.08 -9.92
N LEU A 338 -0.66 20.55 -11.07
CA LEU A 338 -1.16 21.03 -12.35
C LEU A 338 -2.61 20.59 -12.55
N THR A 339 -3.51 21.53 -12.84
CA THR A 339 -4.97 21.30 -12.97
C THR A 339 -5.49 21.69 -14.36
N GLY A 340 -4.63 21.58 -15.37
CA GLY A 340 -4.87 22.10 -16.73
C GLY A 340 -4.00 23.32 -16.99
N LYS A 341 -4.61 24.51 -17.07
CA LYS A 341 -3.87 25.76 -17.37
C LYS A 341 -3.18 26.39 -16.16
N SER A 342 -3.45 25.90 -14.95
CA SER A 342 -3.01 26.51 -13.70
C SER A 342 -2.41 25.51 -12.73
N TRP A 343 -1.51 26.01 -11.90
CA TRP A 343 -0.97 25.33 -10.74
C TRP A 343 -1.83 25.64 -9.51
N LEU A 344 -2.46 24.61 -8.95
CA LEU A 344 -3.23 24.70 -7.71
C LEU A 344 -2.27 24.52 -6.52
N LYS A 345 -2.22 25.50 -5.62
CA LYS A 345 -1.48 25.37 -4.35
C LYS A 345 -2.19 24.41 -3.42
N VAL A 346 -1.43 23.48 -2.86
CA VAL A 346 -1.90 22.50 -1.88
C VAL A 346 -1.05 22.66 -0.62
N SER A 347 -1.68 23.04 0.49
CA SER A 347 -1.02 23.21 1.78
C SER A 347 -0.55 21.87 2.35
N GLN A 348 -1.42 20.86 2.30
CA GLN A 348 -1.13 19.48 2.64
C GLN A 348 -2.07 18.56 1.86
N GLY A 349 -1.55 17.45 1.32
CA GLY A 349 -2.39 16.46 0.67
C GLY A 349 -1.58 15.32 0.04
N GLN A 350 -2.29 14.25 -0.29
CA GLN A 350 -1.73 13.16 -1.09
C GLN A 350 -1.55 13.58 -2.55
N VAL A 351 -0.73 12.82 -3.26
CA VAL A 351 -0.56 12.89 -4.72
C VAL A 351 -0.95 11.53 -5.30
N ASP A 352 -1.56 11.50 -6.48
CA ASP A 352 -2.04 10.25 -7.10
C ASP A 352 -1.28 9.96 -8.39
N SER A 353 -1.31 8.71 -8.86
CA SER A 353 -0.78 8.35 -10.18
C SER A 353 -1.33 9.27 -11.26
N GLY A 354 -0.46 9.77 -12.14
CA GLY A 354 -0.79 10.71 -13.20
C GLY A 354 -0.83 12.18 -12.79
N ASP A 355 -0.78 12.52 -11.50
CA ASP A 355 -0.62 13.91 -11.07
C ASP A 355 0.74 14.44 -11.58
N VAL A 356 0.75 15.68 -12.09
CA VAL A 356 1.99 16.46 -12.23
C VAL A 356 2.06 17.45 -11.09
N VAL A 357 3.09 17.32 -10.26
CA VAL A 357 3.29 18.12 -9.05
C VAL A 357 4.64 18.80 -9.04
N ARG A 358 4.76 19.89 -8.29
CA ARG A 358 6.05 20.52 -8.00
C ARG A 358 6.13 21.01 -6.57
N ARG A 359 7.29 20.80 -5.97
CA ARG A 359 7.63 21.30 -4.63
C ARG A 359 7.62 22.84 -4.61
N LEU A 360 7.08 23.45 -3.55
CA LEU A 360 7.33 24.86 -3.22
C LEU A 360 8.49 24.98 -2.20
N PRO A 361 9.21 26.11 -2.18
CA PRO A 361 10.35 26.34 -1.28
C PRO A 361 10.12 25.96 0.19
#